data_AF-A0A9P7BLY2-F1
#
_entry.id   AF-A0A9P7BLY2-F1
#
_cell.length_a   1.000
_cell.length_b   1.000
_cell.length_c   1.000
_cell.angle_alpha   90.00
_cell.angle_beta   90.00
_cell.angle_gamma   90.00
#
_symmetry.space_group_name_H-M   'P 1'
#
loop_
_entity.id
_entity.type
_entity.pdbx_description
1 polymer ?
#
loop_
_entity_poly.entity_id
_entity_poly.type
_entity_poly.pdbx_seq_one_letter_code
_entity_poly.pdbx_strand_id
1 'polypeptide(L)'
;MPPARGTYNKIADPALTEDQLSEMDTYFKESRKQLRCPACQTTITFHRHGSSPKPPYQPQFTCTSCRKLIKAFKMYPTVCEAAQRTQPEPSPPSLVDNFPPAEPSSNDSQANLIQQLCATVEKLTSELSQARREIQHLQARINSIPTEIFGTYNMKTVRSQ
;
A
#
# COMPACT_ATOMS: atom_id res chain seq x y z
N MET A 1 32.86 -32.93 -13.12
CA MET A 1 32.23 -31.60 -13.31
C MET A 1 31.31 -31.33 -12.13
N PRO A 2 31.42 -30.20 -11.41
CA PRO A 2 30.46 -29.86 -10.37
C PRO A 2 29.14 -29.40 -11.01
N PRO A 3 27.98 -29.65 -10.37
CA PRO A 3 26.71 -29.23 -10.91
C PRO A 3 26.59 -27.71 -10.86
N ALA A 4 26.17 -27.11 -11.97
CA ALA A 4 25.88 -25.69 -12.08
C ALA A 4 24.83 -25.31 -11.03
N ARG A 5 25.21 -24.48 -10.06
CA ARG A 5 24.27 -23.89 -9.12
C ARG A 5 23.32 -22.98 -9.92
N GLY A 6 22.06 -23.39 -10.02
CA GLY A 6 21.03 -22.63 -10.71
C GLY A 6 20.99 -21.18 -10.24
N THR A 7 20.72 -20.27 -11.17
CA THR A 7 20.54 -18.83 -10.90
C THR A 7 19.40 -18.65 -9.91
N TYR A 8 19.73 -18.40 -8.65
CA TYR A 8 18.75 -17.98 -7.65
C TYR A 8 18.24 -16.61 -8.05
N ASN A 9 17.10 -16.56 -8.74
CA ASN A 9 16.31 -15.35 -8.90
C ASN A 9 15.78 -14.96 -7.52
N LYS A 10 16.61 -14.27 -6.73
CA LYS A 10 16.14 -13.59 -5.53
C LYS A 10 15.28 -12.44 -6.02
N ILE A 11 13.97 -12.64 -5.99
CA ILE A 11 13.00 -11.57 -6.14
C ILE A 11 13.43 -10.49 -5.15
N ALA A 12 13.93 -9.37 -5.67
CA ALA A 12 14.37 -8.26 -4.84
C ALA A 12 13.15 -7.73 -4.07
N ASP A 13 13.32 -7.45 -2.79
CA ASP A 13 12.24 -6.84 -2.04
C ASP A 13 11.93 -5.47 -2.66
N PRO A 14 10.64 -5.14 -2.85
CA PRO A 14 10.26 -3.85 -3.40
C PRO A 14 10.70 -2.73 -2.46
N ALA A 15 11.34 -1.72 -3.05
CA ALA A 15 11.69 -0.50 -2.34
C ALA A 15 10.43 0.37 -2.17
N LEU A 16 10.02 0.63 -0.94
CA LEU A 16 9.11 1.74 -0.62
C LEU A 16 9.67 3.09 -1.09
N THR A 17 8.80 3.99 -1.53
CA THR A 17 9.16 5.38 -1.85
C THR A 17 9.46 6.17 -0.57
N GLU A 18 10.08 7.34 -0.71
CA GLU A 18 10.38 8.22 0.43
C GLU A 18 9.10 8.68 1.14
N ASP A 19 8.05 9.02 0.39
CA ASP A 19 6.74 9.36 0.94
C ASP A 19 6.16 8.23 1.80
N GLN A 20 6.21 6.99 1.30
CA GLN A 20 5.74 5.81 2.03
C GLN A 20 6.55 5.56 3.30
N LEU A 21 7.87 5.81 3.27
CA LEU A 21 8.72 5.68 4.46
C LEU A 21 8.39 6.75 5.50
N SER A 22 8.13 7.99 5.07
CA SER A 22 7.74 9.10 5.95
C SER A 22 6.36 8.86 6.60
N GLU A 23 5.39 8.43 5.79
CA GLU A 23 4.06 8.06 6.26
C GLU A 23 4.12 6.90 7.26
N MET A 24 4.89 5.85 6.93
CA MET A 24 5.12 4.73 7.83
C MET A 24 5.71 5.19 9.17
N ASP A 25 6.70 6.09 9.15
CA ASP A 25 7.35 6.58 10.36
C ASP A 25 6.37 7.37 11.25
N THR A 26 5.46 8.11 10.64
CA THR A 26 4.41 8.86 11.35
C THR A 26 3.44 7.89 12.02
N TYR A 27 2.84 6.99 11.23
CA TYR A 27 1.89 6.01 11.74
C TYR A 27 2.53 5.03 12.72
N PHE A 28 3.80 4.67 12.54
CA PHE A 28 4.50 3.78 13.47
C PHE A 28 4.65 4.43 14.84
N LYS A 29 4.84 5.75 14.93
CA LYS A 29 4.90 6.48 16.20
C LYS A 29 3.52 6.52 16.88
N GLU A 30 2.47 6.75 16.10
CA GLU A 30 1.10 6.89 16.60
C GLU A 30 0.51 5.54 17.05
N SER A 31 0.67 4.51 16.22
CA SER A 31 0.02 3.19 16.39
C SER A 31 0.91 2.14 17.07
N ARG A 32 2.10 2.51 17.57
CA ARG A 32 3.13 1.56 18.09
C ARG A 32 2.61 0.52 19.09
N LYS A 33 1.62 0.88 19.89
CA LYS A 33 1.04 0.02 20.94
C LYS A 33 0.08 -1.04 20.41
N GLN A 34 -0.42 -0.88 19.19
CA GLN A 34 -1.45 -1.73 18.58
C GLN A 34 -0.91 -2.59 17.44
N LEU A 35 0.38 -2.48 17.12
CA LEU A 35 0.98 -3.24 16.03
C LEU A 35 1.08 -4.72 16.37
N ARG A 36 0.64 -5.57 15.44
CA ARG A 36 0.76 -7.03 15.53
C ARG A 36 1.94 -7.51 14.70
N CYS A 37 2.73 -8.42 15.25
CA CYS A 37 3.82 -9.02 14.50
C CYS A 37 3.32 -9.93 13.37
N PRO A 38 3.69 -9.72 12.10
CA PRO A 38 3.28 -10.60 11.01
C PRO A 38 3.83 -12.03 11.15
N ALA A 39 4.86 -12.23 11.97
CA ALA A 39 5.53 -13.52 12.12
C ALA A 39 5.12 -14.34 13.35
N CYS A 40 4.59 -13.70 14.40
CA CYS A 40 4.10 -14.39 15.62
C CYS A 40 2.70 -13.93 16.07
N GLN A 41 2.09 -12.99 15.35
CA GLN A 41 0.74 -12.43 15.53
C GLN A 41 0.46 -11.77 16.89
N THR A 42 1.46 -11.69 17.76
CA THR A 42 1.37 -11.02 19.05
C THR A 42 1.36 -9.49 18.88
N THR A 43 0.49 -8.80 19.60
CA THR A 43 0.51 -7.33 19.73
C THR A 43 1.71 -6.93 20.58
N ILE A 44 2.72 -6.34 19.97
CA ILE A 44 4.03 -6.09 20.61
C ILE A 44 4.67 -4.82 20.06
N THR A 45 5.67 -4.32 20.78
CA THR A 45 6.50 -3.22 20.32
C THR A 45 7.62 -3.72 19.42
N PHE A 46 7.93 -2.96 18.37
CA PHE A 46 9.10 -3.22 17.53
C PHE A 46 10.27 -2.33 17.92
N HIS A 47 11.48 -2.88 17.84
CA HIS A 47 12.70 -2.12 17.81
C HIS A 47 13.01 -1.74 16.37
N ARG A 48 13.09 -0.44 16.10
CA ARG A 48 13.55 0.08 14.80
C ARG A 48 15.06 0.07 14.78
N HIS A 49 15.62 -0.65 13.83
CA HIS A 49 17.02 -0.53 13.43
C HIS A 49 17.13 0.51 12.31
N GLY A 50 18.34 1.05 12.14
CA GLY A 50 18.65 1.91 11.00
C GLY A 50 18.47 1.18 9.66
N SER A 51 18.86 1.86 8.58
CA SER A 51 18.74 1.28 7.25
C SER A 51 19.55 0.00 7.10
N SER A 52 18.94 -0.97 6.42
CA SER A 52 19.61 -2.19 5.94
C SER A 52 20.93 -1.83 5.23
N PRO A 53 22.03 -2.54 5.49
CA PRO A 53 23.28 -2.35 4.73
C PRO A 53 23.18 -2.86 3.28
N LYS A 54 22.09 -3.56 2.94
CA LYS A 54 21.81 -4.10 1.61
C LYS A 54 20.66 -3.32 0.96
N PRO A 55 20.71 -3.10 -0.36
CA PRO A 55 19.61 -2.48 -1.09
C PRO A 55 18.33 -3.36 -1.01
N PRO A 56 17.14 -2.75 -0.89
CA PRO A 56 16.91 -1.32 -0.70
C PRO A 56 17.28 -0.89 0.73
N TYR A 57 17.98 0.25 0.87
CA TYR A 57 18.52 0.78 2.14
C TYR A 57 17.41 1.31 3.05
N GLN A 58 16.56 0.40 3.53
CA GLN A 58 15.32 0.71 4.23
C GLN A 58 15.38 0.28 5.69
N PRO A 59 14.61 0.96 6.56
CA PRO A 59 14.56 0.62 7.98
C PRO A 59 14.12 -0.83 8.20
N GLN A 60 14.70 -1.44 9.23
CA GLN A 60 14.36 -2.79 9.65
C GLN A 60 13.77 -2.78 11.04
N PHE A 61 12.83 -3.68 11.30
CA PHE A 61 12.08 -3.73 12.54
C PHE A 61 12.21 -5.10 13.16
N THR A 62 12.61 -5.17 14.43
CA THR A 62 12.73 -6.43 15.15
C THR A 62 11.59 -6.55 16.15
N CYS A 63 10.86 -7.67 16.05
CA CYS A 63 9.82 -8.02 17.02
C CYS A 63 10.45 -8.28 18.40
N THR A 64 9.96 -7.64 19.46
CA THR A 64 10.43 -7.89 20.83
C THR A 64 10.12 -9.28 21.36
N SER A 65 9.01 -9.88 20.91
CA SER A 65 8.59 -11.23 21.33
C SER A 65 9.35 -12.33 20.58
N CYS A 66 9.20 -12.44 19.27
CA CYS A 66 9.81 -13.54 18.51
C CYS A 66 11.20 -13.22 17.94
N ARG A 67 11.74 -12.02 18.17
CA ARG A 67 13.06 -11.55 17.69
C ARG A 67 13.27 -11.63 16.17
N LYS A 68 12.21 -11.89 15.40
CA LYS A 68 12.27 -11.91 13.94
C LYS A 68 12.37 -10.49 13.38
N LEU A 69 13.20 -10.38 12.35
CA LEU A 69 13.43 -9.14 11.61
C LEU A 69 12.41 -9.00 10.47
N ILE A 70 11.80 -7.83 10.40
CA ILE A 70 10.76 -7.46 9.44
C ILE A 70 11.26 -6.25 8.68
N LYS A 71 11.28 -6.35 7.36
CA LYS A 71 11.70 -5.27 6.46
C LYS A 71 10.60 -4.22 6.32
N ALA A 72 10.97 -2.98 6.01
CA ALA A 72 10.03 -1.86 5.87
C ALA A 72 8.82 -2.20 4.98
N PHE A 73 9.03 -2.80 3.81
CA PHE A 73 7.93 -3.14 2.89
C PHE A 73 6.87 -4.09 3.50
N LYS A 74 7.27 -4.98 4.42
CA LYS A 74 6.34 -5.86 5.14
C LYS A 74 5.70 -5.16 6.33
N MET A 75 6.39 -4.19 6.93
CA MET A 75 5.90 -3.43 8.07
C MET A 75 4.85 -2.37 7.65
N TYR A 76 5.05 -1.76 6.48
CA TYR A 76 4.19 -0.73 5.92
C TYR A 76 2.68 -1.06 5.99
N PRO A 77 2.18 -2.18 5.42
CA PRO A 77 0.75 -2.48 5.48
C PRO A 77 0.24 -2.68 6.92
N THR A 78 1.04 -3.29 7.80
CA THR A 78 0.66 -3.50 9.21
C THR A 78 0.50 -2.18 9.96
N VAL A 79 1.36 -1.21 9.65
CA VAL A 79 1.33 0.12 10.26
C VAL A 79 0.15 0.94 9.72
N CYS A 80 -0.10 0.89 8.41
CA CYS A 80 -1.26 1.55 7.79
C CYS A 80 -2.59 1.01 8.36
N GLU A 81 -2.72 -0.31 8.49
CA GLU A 81 -3.93 -0.93 9.06
C GLU A 81 -4.14 -0.49 10.52
N ALA A 82 -3.08 -0.43 11.32
CA ALA A 82 -3.18 0.00 12.71
C ALA A 82 -3.52 1.50 12.84
N ALA A 83 -3.01 2.35 11.94
CA ALA A 83 -3.38 3.76 11.89
C ALA A 83 -4.87 3.94 11.54
N GLN A 84 -5.39 3.19 10.58
CA GLN A 84 -6.81 3.22 10.21
C GLN A 84 -7.74 2.81 11.34
N ARG A 85 -7.33 1.86 12.21
CA ARG A 85 -8.10 1.50 13.40
C ARG A 85 -8.09 2.54 14.52
N THR A 86 -7.12 3.47 14.49
CA THR A 86 -6.97 4.51 15.52
C THR A 86 -7.65 5.82 15.10
N GLN A 87 -7.93 6.01 13.81
CA GLN A 87 -8.82 7.06 13.35
C GLN A 87 -10.23 6.79 13.89
N PRO A 88 -10.92 7.80 14.47
CA PRO A 88 -12.36 7.69 14.65
C PRO A 88 -12.94 7.49 13.25
N GLU A 89 -13.57 6.33 13.05
CA GLU A 89 -14.45 6.09 11.92
C GLU A 89 -15.31 7.36 11.71
N PRO A 90 -15.40 7.93 10.49
CA PRO A 90 -16.41 8.92 10.23
C PRO A 90 -17.74 8.21 10.46
N SER A 91 -18.31 8.50 11.63
CA SER A 91 -19.58 7.93 12.10
C SER A 91 -20.56 7.87 10.93
N PRO A 92 -21.08 6.69 10.56
CA PRO A 92 -22.25 6.66 9.70
C PRO A 92 -23.33 7.53 10.37
N PRO A 93 -24.05 8.37 9.61
CA PRO A 93 -25.06 9.25 10.19
C PRO A 93 -26.02 8.41 11.03
N SER A 94 -26.05 8.72 12.33
CA SER A 94 -26.92 8.07 13.31
C SER A 94 -28.38 8.22 12.87
N LEU A 95 -28.98 7.12 12.44
CA LEU A 95 -30.42 6.92 12.58
C LEU A 95 -30.63 6.15 13.88
N VAL A 96 -30.85 6.91 14.95
CA VAL A 96 -31.32 6.39 16.23
C VAL A 96 -32.75 5.85 16.09
N ASP A 97 -33.01 4.86 16.94
CA ASP A 97 -34.32 4.43 17.46
C ASP A 97 -35.25 3.66 16.53
N ASN A 98 -35.17 2.33 16.62
CA ASN A 98 -36.23 1.51 17.24
C ASN A 98 -35.82 0.02 17.24
N PHE A 99 -35.30 -0.46 18.36
CA PHE A 99 -35.29 -1.90 18.67
C PHE A 99 -36.13 -2.12 19.94
N PRO A 100 -37.06 -3.09 19.96
CA PRO A 100 -37.24 -3.92 21.13
C PRO A 100 -36.23 -5.08 21.11
N PRO A 101 -35.76 -5.55 22.29
CA PRO A 101 -34.61 -6.42 22.41
C PRO A 101 -35.02 -7.90 22.34
N ALA A 102 -34.31 -8.68 21.51
CA ALA A 102 -34.17 -10.13 21.69
C ALA A 102 -32.96 -10.65 20.87
N GLU A 103 -31.91 -11.08 21.56
CA GLU A 103 -30.91 -12.01 21.01
C GLU A 103 -31.54 -13.42 20.82
N PRO A 104 -30.88 -14.44 20.21
CA PRO A 104 -29.60 -14.49 19.49
C PRO A 104 -29.71 -15.20 18.11
N SER A 105 -29.03 -14.71 17.07
CA SER A 105 -28.72 -15.51 15.86
C SER A 105 -27.34 -15.10 15.34
N SER A 106 -26.32 -15.84 15.76
CA SER A 106 -24.91 -15.59 15.44
C SER A 106 -24.54 -15.89 13.97
N ASN A 107 -25.51 -16.26 13.13
CA ASN A 107 -25.28 -16.59 11.71
C ASN A 107 -25.62 -15.43 10.75
N ASP A 108 -26.59 -14.59 11.10
CA ASP A 108 -27.05 -13.51 10.20
C ASP A 108 -26.05 -12.37 10.09
N SER A 109 -25.31 -12.08 11.16
CA SER A 109 -24.27 -11.03 11.16
C SER A 109 -23.08 -11.39 10.26
N GLN A 110 -22.72 -12.68 10.20
CA GLN A 110 -21.65 -13.16 9.33
C GLN A 110 -22.07 -13.16 7.86
N ALA A 111 -23.29 -13.59 7.56
CA ALA A 111 -23.85 -13.56 6.21
C ALA A 111 -23.94 -12.12 5.66
N ASN A 112 -24.42 -11.17 6.48
CA ASN A 112 -24.46 -9.76 6.11
C ASN A 112 -23.06 -9.16 5.87
N LEU A 113 -22.07 -9.49 6.71
CA LEU A 113 -20.70 -9.03 6.51
C LEU A 113 -20.09 -9.58 5.21
N ILE A 114 -20.30 -10.86 4.91
CA ILE A 114 -19.82 -11.47 3.66
C ILE A 114 -20.48 -10.78 2.46
N GLN A 115 -21.79 -10.54 2.50
CA GLN A 115 -22.52 -9.88 1.42
C GLN A 115 -22.04 -8.44 1.20
N GLN A 116 -21.76 -7.70 2.28
CA GLN A 116 -21.20 -6.35 2.22
C GLN A 116 -19.79 -6.34 1.62
N LEU A 117 -18.95 -7.29 1.99
CA LEU A 117 -17.61 -7.44 1.42
C LEU A 117 -17.67 -7.76 -0.08
N CYS A 118 -18.55 -8.69 -0.49
CA CYS A 118 -18.75 -9.02 -1.90
C CYS A 118 -19.19 -7.79 -2.71
N ALA A 119 -20.18 -7.03 -2.23
CA ALA A 119 -20.64 -5.80 -2.89
C ALA A 119 -19.52 -4.75 -2.99
N THR A 120 -18.67 -4.66 -1.97
CA THR A 120 -17.53 -3.73 -1.96
C THR A 120 -16.48 -4.16 -2.99
N VAL A 121 -16.15 -5.45 -3.07
CA VAL A 121 -15.20 -5.98 -4.06
C VAL A 121 -15.71 -5.77 -5.47
N GLU A 122 -17.00 -6.02 -5.74
CA GLU A 122 -17.60 -5.76 -7.06
C GLU A 122 -17.52 -4.29 -7.45
N LYS A 123 -17.85 -3.39 -6.51
CA LYS A 123 -17.75 -1.94 -6.71
C LYS A 123 -16.31 -1.51 -7.01
N LEU A 124 -15.35 -1.92 -6.19
CA LEU A 124 -13.93 -1.57 -6.41
C LEU A 124 -13.41 -2.13 -7.74
N THR A 125 -13.85 -3.33 -8.12
CA THR A 125 -13.46 -3.95 -9.39
C THR A 125 -14.03 -3.17 -10.59
N SER A 126 -15.27 -2.69 -10.49
CA SER A 126 -15.90 -1.89 -11.56
C SER A 126 -15.22 -0.52 -11.69
N GLU A 127 -14.95 0.17 -10.58
CA GLU A 127 -14.23 1.44 -10.56
C GLU A 127 -12.83 1.31 -11.15
N LEU A 128 -12.09 0.25 -10.77
CA LEU A 128 -10.75 -0.01 -11.28
C LEU A 128 -10.77 -0.29 -12.79
N SER A 129 -11.76 -1.06 -13.26
CA SER A 129 -11.95 -1.31 -14.70
C SER A 129 -12.27 -0.03 -15.48
N GLN A 130 -13.04 0.88 -14.90
CA GLN A 130 -13.38 2.18 -15.50
C GLN A 130 -12.13 3.07 -15.58
N ALA A 131 -11.38 3.20 -14.49
CA ALA A 131 -10.15 3.98 -14.46
C ALA A 131 -9.12 3.49 -15.49
N ARG A 132 -8.97 2.17 -15.65
CA ARG A 132 -8.10 1.58 -16.68
C ARG A 132 -8.51 1.97 -18.09
N ARG A 133 -9.81 1.98 -18.40
CA ARG A 133 -10.31 2.40 -19.72
C ARG A 133 -10.05 3.88 -19.98
N GLU A 134 -10.23 4.72 -18.96
CA GLU A 134 -9.99 6.15 -19.08
C GLU A 134 -8.50 6.45 -19.30
N ILE A 135 -7.60 5.77 -18.59
CA ILE A 135 -6.16 5.87 -18.82
C ILE A 135 -5.80 5.47 -20.25
N GLN A 136 -6.33 4.34 -20.75
CA GLN A 136 -6.09 3.91 -22.13
C GLN A 136 -6.59 4.94 -23.16
N HIS A 137 -7.76 5.52 -22.91
CA HIS A 137 -8.32 6.57 -23.77
C HIS A 137 -7.42 7.83 -23.77
N LEU A 138 -6.96 8.27 -22.60
CA LEU A 138 -6.04 9.40 -22.50
C LEU A 138 -4.68 9.12 -23.15
N GLN A 139 -4.13 7.92 -22.99
CA GLN A 139 -2.90 7.50 -23.65
C GLN A 139 -3.05 7.48 -25.17
N ALA A 140 -4.17 6.97 -25.70
CA ALA A 140 -4.47 7.00 -27.13
C ALA A 140 -4.56 8.44 -27.65
N ARG A 141 -5.18 9.35 -26.89
CA ARG A 141 -5.23 10.78 -27.22
C ARG A 141 -3.85 11.41 -27.27
N ILE A 142 -2.99 11.17 -26.26
CA ILE A 142 -1.62 11.67 -26.24
C ILE A 142 -0.82 11.17 -27.44
N ASN A 143 -0.92 9.87 -27.75
CA ASN A 143 -0.22 9.28 -28.89
C ASN A 143 -0.74 9.76 -30.26
N SER A 144 -1.98 10.27 -30.31
CA SER A 144 -2.57 10.85 -31.51
C SER A 144 -2.20 12.33 -31.72
N ILE A 145 -1.50 12.98 -30.78
CA ILE A 145 -0.99 14.35 -30.94
C ILE A 145 0.28 14.28 -31.81
N PRO A 146 0.30 14.86 -33.03
CA PRO A 146 1.47 14.87 -33.88
C PRO A 146 2.62 15.66 -33.24
N THR A 147 3.82 15.09 -33.27
CA THR A 147 5.07 15.66 -32.76
C THR A 147 5.60 16.76 -33.68
N GLU A 148 4.84 17.82 -33.94
CA GLU A 148 5.21 18.89 -34.87
C GLU A 148 5.65 20.21 -34.20
N ILE A 149 5.74 20.29 -32.86
CA ILE A 149 5.95 21.59 -32.17
C ILE A 149 7.34 21.73 -31.49
N PHE A 150 8.25 20.77 -31.61
CA PHE A 150 9.59 20.86 -30.98
C PHE A 150 10.79 20.88 -31.96
N GLY A 151 10.56 21.25 -33.23
CA GLY A 151 11.55 21.11 -34.29
C GLY A 151 11.84 22.34 -35.16
N THR A 152 11.64 23.59 -34.71
CA THR A 152 11.99 24.77 -35.53
C THR A 152 12.60 25.93 -34.73
N TYR A 153 13.63 25.67 -33.93
CA TYR A 153 14.56 26.71 -33.48
C TYR A 153 16.00 26.33 -33.84
N ASN A 154 16.26 26.15 -35.14
CA ASN A 154 17.63 26.12 -35.66
C ASN A 154 18.03 27.56 -35.98
N MET A 155 18.78 28.20 -35.07
CA MET A 155 19.36 29.51 -35.31
C MET A 155 20.29 29.44 -36.52
N LYS A 156 19.94 30.15 -37.58
CA LYS A 156 20.85 30.49 -38.66
C LYS A 156 21.94 31.40 -38.08
N THR A 157 23.08 30.83 -37.72
CA THR A 157 24.28 31.62 -37.41
C THR A 157 24.80 32.21 -38.71
N VAL A 158 24.84 33.53 -38.70
CA VAL A 158 25.35 34.46 -39.71
C VAL A 158 26.74 34.04 -40.20
N ARG A 159 26.87 33.82 -41.51
CA ARG A 159 28.16 33.66 -42.20
C ARG A 159 28.77 35.07 -42.35
N SER A 160 29.82 35.35 -41.58
CA SER A 160 30.70 36.50 -41.80
C SER A 160 31.91 36.08 -42.59
N GLN A 161 32.23 36.90 -43.59
CA GLN A 161 33.44 36.99 -44.43
C GLN A 161 33.60 35.97 -45.57
#